data_AF-A0A1E2WRP1-F1
#
_entry.id   AF-A0A1E2WRP1-F1
#
_cell.length_a   1.000
_cell.length_b   1.000
_cell.length_c   1.000
_cell.angle_alpha   90.00
_cell.angle_beta   90.00
_cell.angle_gamma   90.00
#
_symmetry.space_group_name_H-M   'P 1'
#
loop_
_entity.id
_entity.type
_entity.pdbx_description
1 polymer ?
#
loop_
_entity_poly.entity_id
_entity_poly.type
_entity_poly.pdbx_seq_one_letter_code
_entity_poly.pdbx_strand_id
1 'polypeptide(L)'
;MAKNTGNGQSQEPISNLEYDFVTVLHNKAEAVKAYDIYIKDAQQVGSQPCVELFQKLRQSDLEQAQEVRRHLQEVMQHGKM
;
A
#
# COMPACT_ATOMS: atom_id res chain seq x y z
N MET A 1 -10.52 -11.40 -30.07
CA MET A 1 -9.53 -10.42 -29.56
C MET A 1 -8.70 -11.12 -28.51
N ALA A 2 -7.49 -11.56 -28.85
CA ALA A 2 -6.62 -12.25 -27.91
C ALA A 2 -5.16 -11.90 -28.20
N LYS A 3 -4.39 -11.87 -27.11
CA LYS A 3 -2.93 -11.81 -26.98
C LYS A 3 -2.32 -10.41 -26.97
N ASN A 4 -2.06 -9.92 -25.76
CA ASN A 4 -0.71 -9.42 -25.49
C ASN A 4 -0.11 -10.30 -24.39
N THR A 5 0.58 -11.34 -24.84
CA THR A 5 1.39 -12.25 -24.04
C THR A 5 2.78 -11.59 -23.92
N GLY A 6 3.37 -11.58 -22.72
CA GLY A 6 4.66 -10.92 -22.47
C GLY A 6 5.73 -11.26 -23.51
N ASN A 7 6.25 -10.20 -24.14
CA ASN A 7 7.59 -10.05 -24.74
C ASN A 7 7.57 -8.85 -25.70
N GLY A 8 7.42 -7.66 -25.16
CA GLY A 8 8.06 -6.47 -25.72
C GLY A 8 9.20 -6.13 -24.77
N GLN A 9 10.39 -5.84 -25.27
CA GLN A 9 11.52 -5.37 -24.47
C GLN A 9 11.17 -4.03 -23.81
N SER A 10 10.37 -4.04 -22.76
CA SER A 10 10.20 -2.89 -21.90
C SER A 10 11.51 -2.76 -21.12
N GLN A 11 12.20 -1.62 -21.26
CA GLN A 11 13.33 -1.23 -20.39
C GLN A 11 12.92 -1.03 -18.92
N GLU A 12 11.70 -1.44 -18.56
CA GLU A 12 11.10 -1.34 -17.25
C GLU A 12 11.73 -2.40 -16.32
N PRO A 13 12.18 -2.02 -15.12
CA PRO A 13 12.86 -2.93 -14.19
C PRO A 13 11.92 -3.99 -13.58
N ILE A 14 10.61 -3.82 -13.68
CA ILE A 14 9.55 -4.71 -13.15
C ILE A 14 8.32 -4.67 -14.09
N SER A 15 7.46 -5.67 -13.99
CA SER A 15 6.15 -5.69 -14.68
C SER A 15 5.19 -4.64 -14.13
N ASN A 16 4.20 -4.24 -14.93
CA ASN A 16 3.16 -3.31 -14.50
C ASN A 16 2.44 -3.77 -13.22
N LEU A 17 2.16 -5.08 -13.11
CA LEU A 17 1.48 -5.61 -11.92
C LEU A 17 2.36 -5.50 -10.68
N GLU A 18 3.66 -5.79 -10.79
CA GLU A 18 4.61 -5.57 -9.68
C GLU A 18 4.69 -4.09 -9.31
N TYR A 19 4.74 -3.20 -10.30
CA TYR A 19 4.74 -1.75 -10.09
C TYR A 19 3.50 -1.27 -9.32
N ASP A 20 2.32 -1.76 -9.70
CA ASP A 20 1.06 -1.42 -9.05
C ASP A 20 1.06 -1.85 -7.57
N PHE A 21 1.50 -3.08 -7.28
CA PHE A 21 1.59 -3.58 -5.89
C PHE A 21 2.64 -2.81 -5.06
N VAL A 22 3.81 -2.50 -5.64
CA VAL A 22 4.83 -1.66 -4.98
C VAL A 22 4.28 -0.27 -4.68
N THR A 23 3.54 0.31 -5.61
CA THR A 23 2.90 1.63 -5.46
C THR A 23 1.87 1.62 -4.34
N VAL A 24 1.00 0.61 -4.28
CA VAL A 24 0.03 0.44 -3.19
C VAL A 24 0.75 0.31 -1.85
N LEU A 25 1.80 -0.51 -1.78
CA LEU A 25 2.57 -0.70 -0.55
C LEU A 25 3.25 0.59 -0.08
N HIS A 26 3.83 1.36 -1.01
CA HIS A 26 4.43 2.67 -0.73
C HIS A 26 3.39 3.64 -0.14
N ASN A 27 2.24 3.79 -0.80
CA ASN A 27 1.18 4.71 -0.36
C ASN A 27 0.66 4.36 1.05
N LYS A 28 0.50 3.06 1.34
CA LYS A 28 0.09 2.61 2.68
C LYS A 28 1.15 2.89 3.74
N ALA A 29 2.43 2.69 3.42
CA ALA A 29 3.52 2.98 4.34
C ALA A 29 3.59 4.48 4.68
N GLU A 30 3.44 5.35 3.67
CA GLU A 30 3.37 6.81 3.88
C GLU A 30 2.15 7.21 4.71
N ALA A 31 0.97 6.62 4.46
CA ALA A 31 -0.22 6.87 5.26
C ALA A 31 -0.01 6.49 6.74
N VAL A 32 0.54 5.29 7.01
CA VAL A 32 0.86 4.84 8.37
C VAL A 32 1.75 5.83 9.12
N LYS A 33 2.79 6.34 8.44
CA LYS A 33 3.70 7.35 9.00
C LYS A 33 3.00 8.68 9.24
N ALA A 34 2.12 9.11 8.33
CA ALA A 34 1.39 10.36 8.44
C ALA A 34 0.38 10.34 9.60
N TYR A 35 -0.24 9.19 9.89
CA TYR A 35 -1.20 9.08 10.99
C TYR A 35 -0.61 9.43 12.36
N ASP A 36 0.68 9.21 12.60
CA ASP A 36 1.32 9.60 13.86
C ASP A 36 1.26 11.12 14.07
N ILE A 37 1.39 11.90 13.00
CA ILE A 37 1.24 13.36 13.02
C ILE A 37 -0.23 13.73 13.20
N TYR A 38 -1.14 13.11 12.43
CA TYR A 38 -2.57 13.42 12.51
C TYR A 38 -3.19 13.11 13.88
N ILE A 39 -2.75 12.02 14.52
CA ILE A 39 -3.13 11.67 15.89
C ILE A 39 -2.65 12.75 16.86
N LYS A 40 -1.40 13.21 16.73
CA LYS A 40 -0.85 14.28 17.56
C LYS A 40 -1.62 15.59 17.39
N ASP A 41 -1.93 15.98 16.17
CA ASP A 41 -2.69 17.20 15.88
C ASP A 41 -4.11 17.12 16.47
N ALA A 42 -4.77 15.96 16.35
CA ALA A 42 -6.08 15.72 16.96
C ALA A 42 -6.05 15.78 18.50
N GLN A 43 -4.98 15.26 19.13
CA GLN A 43 -4.77 15.36 20.57
C GLN A 43 -4.59 16.83 21.01
N GLN A 44 -3.84 17.63 20.26
CA GLN A 44 -3.56 19.04 20.60
C GLN A 44 -4.82 19.90 20.65
N VAL A 45 -5.81 19.60 19.80
CA VAL A 45 -7.09 20.31 19.78
C VAL A 45 -8.17 19.63 20.64
N GLY A 46 -7.83 18.55 21.35
CA GLY A 46 -8.75 17.83 22.23
C GLY A 46 -9.84 17.05 21.51
N SER A 47 -9.65 16.69 20.23
CA SER A 47 -10.65 15.96 19.45
C SER A 47 -10.47 14.45 19.58
N GLN A 48 -11.02 13.89 20.66
CA GLN A 48 -10.99 12.45 20.92
C GLN A 48 -11.58 11.58 19.77
N PRO A 49 -12.71 11.94 19.13
CA PRO A 49 -13.22 11.17 18.00
C PRO A 49 -12.26 11.11 16.81
N CYS A 50 -11.49 12.18 16.57
CA CYS A 50 -10.48 12.19 15.51
C CYS A 50 -9.28 11.31 15.87
N VAL A 51 -8.85 11.31 17.13
CA VAL A 51 -7.78 10.41 17.62
C VAL A 51 -8.14 8.95 17.36
N GLU A 52 -9.35 8.54 17.75
CA GLU A 52 -9.83 7.17 17.57
C GLU A 52 -9.95 6.79 16.10
N LEU A 53 -10.46 7.70 15.26
CA LEU A 53 -10.54 7.47 13.82
C LEU A 53 -9.16 7.26 13.21
N PHE A 54 -8.19 8.15 13.48
CA PHE A 54 -6.85 8.03 12.91
C PHE A 54 -6.10 6.80 13.42
N GLN A 55 -6.28 6.40 14.69
CA GLN A 55 -5.74 5.14 15.20
C GLN A 55 -6.32 3.92 14.48
N LYS A 56 -7.64 3.91 14.24
CA LYS A 56 -8.31 2.85 13.49
C LYS A 56 -7.82 2.77 12.05
N LEU A 57 -7.70 3.92 11.37
CA LEU A 57 -7.20 3.98 10.00
C LEU A 57 -5.75 3.46 9.91
N ARG A 58 -4.88 3.89 10.83
CA ARG A 58 -3.50 3.42 10.92
C ARG A 58 -3.40 1.91 11.08
N GLN A 59 -4.22 1.33 11.96
CA GLN A 59 -4.25 -0.11 12.17
C GLN A 59 -4.73 -0.85 10.91
N SER A 60 -5.77 -0.34 10.25
CA SER A 60 -6.30 -0.94 9.03
C SER A 60 -5.27 -0.89 7.88
N ASP A 61 -4.55 0.21 7.70
CA ASP A 61 -3.52 0.31 6.68
C ASP A 61 -2.30 -0.59 6.97
N LEU A 62 -1.94 -0.80 8.24
CA LEU A 62 -0.91 -1.77 8.62
C LEU A 62 -1.29 -3.19 8.21
N GLU A 63 -2.52 -3.61 8.51
CA GLU A 63 -3.03 -4.95 8.15
C GLU A 63 -3.08 -5.13 6.63
N GLN A 64 -3.60 -4.13 5.93
CA GLN A 64 -3.68 -4.15 4.46
C GLN A 64 -2.29 -4.10 3.81
N ALA A 65 -1.33 -3.36 4.36
CA ALA A 65 0.04 -3.35 3.87
C ALA A 65 0.71 -4.73 4.01
N GLN A 66 0.43 -5.45 5.10
CA GLN A 66 0.94 -6.82 5.27
C GLN A 66 0.32 -7.79 4.26
N GLU A 67 -0.97 -7.64 3.94
CA GLU A 67 -1.66 -8.42 2.91
C GLU A 67 -1.09 -8.13 1.52
N VAL A 68 -0.99 -6.85 1.14
CA VAL A 68 -0.38 -6.40 -0.12
C VAL A 68 1.04 -6.92 -0.26
N ARG A 69 1.83 -6.93 0.82
CA ARG A 69 3.19 -7.49 0.80
C ARG A 69 3.20 -9.00 0.50
N ARG A 70 2.27 -9.79 1.04
CA ARG A 70 2.19 -11.23 0.73
C ARG A 70 1.86 -11.45 -0.74
N HIS A 71 0.88 -10.72 -1.27
CA HIS A 71 0.51 -10.80 -2.68
C HIS A 71 1.60 -10.32 -3.63
N LEU A 72 2.34 -9.27 -3.27
CA LEU A 72 3.51 -8.85 -4.03
C LEU A 72 4.57 -9.96 -4.12
N GLN A 73 4.77 -10.74 -3.05
CA GLN A 73 5.71 -11.88 -3.08
C GLN A 73 5.24 -12.97 -4.05
N GLU A 74 3.94 -13.27 -4.10
CA GLU A 74 3.36 -14.22 -5.05
C GLU A 74 3.52 -13.72 -6.49
N VAL A 75 3.21 -12.45 -6.73
CA VAL A 75 3.36 -11.80 -8.05
C VAL A 75 4.82 -11.80 -8.50
N MET A 76 5.78 -11.48 -7.63
CA MET A 76 7.22 -11.50 -7.98
C MET A 76 7.72 -12.92 -8.29
N GLN A 77 7.13 -13.96 -7.69
CA GLN A 77 7.52 -15.34 -7.93
C GLN A 77 6.86 -15.96 -9.16
N HIS A 78 5.61 -15.60 -9.45
CA HIS A 78 4.78 -16.30 -10.45
C HIS A 78 4.29 -15.40 -11.59
N GLY A 79 4.51 -14.09 -11.52
CA GLY A 79 3.96 -13.09 -12.43
C GLY A 79 2.47 -12.82 -12.25
N LYS A 80 1.83 -13.44 -11.24
CA LYS A 80 0.40 -13.41 -10.93
C LYS A 80 0.12 -13.98 -9.53
N MET A 81 -1.09 -13.80 -9.04
CA MET A 81 -1.65 -14.55 -7.90
C MET A 81 -2.42 -15.77 -8.37
#